data_AF-A0AB36I4N9-F1
#
_entry.id   AF-A0AB36I4N9-F1
#
_cell.length_a   1.000
_cell.length_b   1.000
_cell.length_c   1.000
_cell.angle_alpha   90.00
_cell.angle_beta   90.00
_cell.angle_gamma   90.00
#
_symmetry.space_group_name_H-M   'P 1'
#
loop_
_entity.id
_entity.type
_entity.pdbx_description
1 polymer ?
#
loop_
_entity_poly.entity_id
_entity_poly.type
_entity_poly.pdbx_seq_one_letter_code
_entity_poly.pdbx_strand_id
1 'polypeptide(L)'
;MKIEQDIEGLIKSDISTKEIVNKLGNSLHSAKDKAIIAVQQLRKLKKNSDKLHEAILNLDLETAQTIEDYCVFDSFTVAERDRLINYCKKLVEDGLKNKYSIRLGNSATGEWQYSIISKEPHTYGDWFTGNYDHKSFKIPVNAVQLILNEEYIPFFLHSI
;
A
#
# COMPACT_ATOMS: atom_id res chain seq x y z
N MET A 1 1.27 14.31 -8.19
CA MET A 1 0.34 13.45 -7.43
C MET A 1 -0.82 13.08 -8.33
N LYS A 2 -1.36 11.88 -8.17
CA LYS A 2 -2.57 11.42 -8.87
C LYS A 2 -3.57 10.99 -7.80
N ILE A 3 -4.29 11.99 -7.26
CA ILE A 3 -5.25 11.88 -6.16
C ILE A 3 -6.16 10.66 -6.32
N GLU A 4 -6.64 10.42 -7.54
CA GLU A 4 -7.59 9.37 -7.86
C GLU A 4 -7.01 7.97 -7.63
N GLN A 5 -5.74 7.77 -7.97
CA GLN A 5 -5.05 6.50 -7.80
C GLN A 5 -4.75 6.21 -6.32
N ASP A 6 -4.49 7.27 -5.54
CA ASP A 6 -4.26 7.18 -4.10
C ASP A 6 -5.56 6.79 -3.38
N ILE A 7 -6.66 7.46 -3.71
CA ILE A 7 -7.99 7.11 -3.24
C ILE A 7 -8.36 5.68 -3.67
N GLU A 8 -8.12 5.30 -4.92
CA GLU A 8 -8.44 3.96 -5.41
C GLU A 8 -7.67 2.88 -4.64
N GLY A 9 -6.38 3.09 -4.41
CA GLY A 9 -5.53 2.19 -3.61
C GLY A 9 -6.02 2.07 -2.17
N LEU A 10 -6.38 3.21 -1.54
CA LEU A 10 -7.00 3.21 -0.22
C LEU A 10 -8.30 2.40 -0.20
N ILE A 11 -9.20 2.60 -1.16
CA ILE A 11 -10.50 1.91 -1.22
C ILE A 11 -10.33 0.41 -1.55
N LYS A 12 -9.27 0.01 -2.24
CA LYS A 12 -8.96 -1.40 -2.52
C LYS A 12 -8.19 -2.10 -1.40
N SER A 13 -7.56 -1.36 -0.49
CA SER A 13 -6.87 -1.91 0.69
C SER A 13 -7.78 -2.77 1.59
N ASP A 14 -7.19 -3.43 2.56
CA ASP A 14 -7.85 -4.19 3.64
C ASP A 14 -8.19 -3.34 4.88
N ILE A 15 -7.75 -2.07 4.92
CA ILE A 15 -8.05 -1.15 6.01
C ILE A 15 -9.57 -1.08 6.21
N SER A 16 -10.01 -1.28 7.46
CA SER A 16 -11.44 -1.30 7.74
C SER A 16 -12.05 0.08 7.49
N THR A 17 -13.27 0.11 6.93
CA THR A 17 -13.98 1.38 6.72
C THR A 17 -14.10 2.17 8.03
N LYS A 18 -14.32 1.48 9.16
CA LYS A 18 -14.40 2.09 10.50
C LYS A 18 -13.14 2.87 10.85
N GLU A 19 -11.97 2.32 10.55
CA GLU A 19 -10.67 2.94 10.83
C GLU A 19 -10.44 4.19 9.98
N ILE A 20 -10.73 4.11 8.68
CA ILE A 20 -10.66 5.26 7.77
C ILE A 20 -11.59 6.37 8.25
N VAL A 21 -12.85 6.03 8.59
CA VAL A 21 -13.85 6.98 9.10
C VAL A 21 -13.41 7.63 10.41
N ASN A 22 -12.88 6.85 11.36
CA ASN A 22 -12.43 7.39 12.64
C ASN A 22 -11.32 8.42 12.47
N LYS A 23 -10.37 8.15 11.57
CA LYS A 23 -9.26 9.07 11.29
C LYS A 23 -9.73 10.31 10.54
N LEU A 24 -10.58 10.15 9.53
CA LEU A 24 -11.21 11.28 8.83
C LEU A 24 -12.06 12.15 9.79
N GLY A 25 -12.76 11.56 10.75
CA GLY A 25 -13.56 12.28 11.73
C GLY A 25 -12.74 13.23 12.63
N ASN A 26 -11.47 12.88 12.85
CA ASN A 26 -10.50 13.69 13.59
C ASN A 26 -9.75 14.71 12.71
N SER A 27 -10.03 14.76 11.41
CA SER A 27 -9.45 15.73 10.50
C SER A 27 -9.88 17.17 10.85
N LEU A 28 -8.96 18.12 10.65
CA LEU A 28 -9.23 19.56 10.78
C LEU A 28 -9.91 20.14 9.53
N HIS A 29 -10.07 19.35 8.47
CA HIS A 29 -10.66 19.78 7.21
C HIS A 29 -12.19 19.92 7.30
N SER A 30 -12.73 20.94 6.64
CA SER A 30 -14.17 21.23 6.55
C SER A 30 -14.97 20.14 5.83
N ALA A 31 -14.38 19.47 4.85
CA ALA A 31 -15.05 18.43 4.06
C ALA A 31 -15.04 17.03 4.69
N LYS A 32 -14.63 16.87 5.96
CA LYS A 32 -14.47 15.54 6.60
C LYS A 32 -15.73 14.67 6.59
N ASP A 33 -16.91 15.26 6.79
CA ASP A 33 -18.16 14.51 6.80
C ASP A 33 -18.52 14.00 5.39
N LYS A 34 -18.25 14.82 4.35
CA LYS A 34 -18.39 14.42 2.96
C LYS A 34 -17.40 13.32 2.60
N ALA A 35 -16.15 13.44 3.05
CA ALA A 35 -15.11 12.43 2.86
C ALA A 35 -15.49 11.08 3.50
N ILE A 36 -16.04 11.10 4.71
CA ILE A 36 -16.56 9.90 5.39
C ILE A 36 -17.66 9.23 4.56
N ILE A 37 -18.64 10.00 4.09
CA ILE A 37 -19.75 9.48 3.27
C ILE A 37 -19.20 8.91 1.95
N ALA A 38 -18.29 9.64 1.30
CA ALA A 38 -17.66 9.21 0.05
C ALA A 38 -16.92 7.88 0.23
N VAL A 39 -16.06 7.74 1.26
CA VAL A 39 -15.36 6.47 1.54
C VAL A 39 -16.32 5.31 1.72
N GLN A 40 -17.40 5.50 2.47
CA GLN A 40 -18.42 4.46 2.67
C GLN A 40 -19.12 4.07 1.37
N GLN A 41 -19.38 5.01 0.48
CA GLN A 41 -19.99 4.76 -0.83
C GLN A 41 -19.02 4.06 -1.78
N LEU A 42 -17.79 4.57 -1.90
CA LEU A 42 -16.74 4.00 -2.76
C LEU A 42 -16.40 2.57 -2.35
N ARG A 43 -16.38 2.24 -1.05
CA ARG A 43 -16.15 0.87 -0.57
C ARG A 43 -17.20 -0.14 -1.04
N LYS A 44 -18.45 0.29 -1.27
CA LYS A 44 -19.49 -0.58 -1.87
C LYS A 44 -19.17 -0.94 -3.32
N LEU A 45 -18.38 -0.12 -3.99
CA LEU A 45 -17.98 -0.28 -5.39
C LEU A 45 -16.64 -1.03 -5.55
N LYS A 46 -15.95 -1.43 -4.45
CA LYS A 46 -14.62 -2.08 -4.49
C LYS A 46 -14.48 -3.22 -5.49
N LYS A 47 -15.56 -3.97 -5.76
CA LYS A 47 -15.57 -5.11 -6.69
C LYS A 47 -15.78 -4.73 -8.17
N ASN A 48 -16.15 -3.49 -8.48
CA ASN A 48 -16.40 -3.01 -9.84
C ASN A 48 -15.45 -1.84 -10.13
N SER A 49 -14.31 -2.14 -10.75
CA SER A 49 -13.22 -1.17 -10.94
C SER A 49 -13.65 0.04 -11.77
N ASP A 50 -14.44 -0.17 -12.82
CA ASP A 50 -14.87 0.92 -13.71
C ASP A 50 -15.80 1.90 -12.98
N LYS A 51 -16.81 1.38 -12.26
CA LYS A 51 -17.73 2.22 -11.46
C LYS A 51 -17.03 2.90 -10.30
N LEU A 52 -16.04 2.23 -9.70
CA LEU A 52 -15.23 2.83 -8.64
C LEU A 52 -14.44 4.01 -9.20
N HIS A 53 -13.75 3.81 -10.32
CA HIS A 53 -12.95 4.85 -10.95
C HIS A 53 -13.79 6.06 -11.36
N GLU A 54 -14.95 5.82 -11.99
CA GLU A 54 -15.90 6.89 -12.33
C GLU A 54 -16.42 7.64 -11.09
N ALA A 55 -16.73 6.93 -10.00
CA ALA A 55 -17.18 7.56 -8.76
C ALA A 55 -16.08 8.41 -8.09
N ILE A 56 -14.82 8.01 -8.21
CA ILE A 56 -13.67 8.78 -7.71
C ILE A 56 -13.50 10.06 -8.54
N LEU A 57 -13.59 9.99 -9.87
CA LEU A 57 -13.48 11.15 -10.76
C LEU A 57 -14.58 12.19 -10.53
N ASN A 58 -15.74 11.77 -10.00
CA ASN A 58 -16.87 12.64 -9.71
C ASN A 58 -16.83 13.28 -8.31
N LEU A 59 -15.81 13.02 -7.50
CA LEU A 59 -15.65 13.69 -6.21
C LEU A 59 -15.34 15.17 -6.42
N ASP A 60 -15.90 16.03 -5.57
CA ASP A 60 -15.45 17.41 -5.50
C ASP A 60 -14.00 17.46 -4.98
N LEU A 61 -13.25 18.47 -5.42
CA LEU A 61 -11.82 18.60 -5.15
C LEU A 61 -11.51 18.63 -3.64
N GLU A 62 -12.33 19.30 -2.83
CA GLU A 62 -12.12 19.42 -1.39
C GLU A 62 -12.31 18.07 -0.68
N THR A 63 -13.34 17.31 -1.07
CA THR A 63 -13.57 15.94 -0.59
C THR A 63 -12.45 15.00 -1.03
N ALA A 64 -12.06 15.05 -2.31
CA ALA A 64 -10.98 14.23 -2.84
C ALA A 64 -9.65 14.52 -2.13
N GLN A 65 -9.30 15.80 -1.96
CA GLN A 65 -8.11 16.21 -1.22
C GLN A 65 -8.17 15.76 0.24
N THR A 66 -9.32 15.86 0.91
CA THR A 66 -9.45 15.40 2.31
C THR A 66 -9.23 13.89 2.45
N ILE A 67 -9.65 13.09 1.46
CA ILE A 67 -9.38 11.66 1.42
C ILE A 67 -7.91 11.39 1.05
N GLU A 68 -7.34 12.13 0.09
CA GLU A 68 -5.93 12.02 -0.29
C GLU A 68 -5.02 12.42 0.88
N ASP A 69 -5.36 13.44 1.65
CA ASP A 69 -4.58 13.87 2.81
C ASP A 69 -4.53 12.77 3.87
N TYR A 70 -5.57 11.92 3.98
CA TYR A 70 -5.48 10.68 4.75
C TYR A 70 -4.50 9.66 4.13
N CYS A 71 -4.50 9.53 2.80
CA CYS A 71 -3.54 8.69 2.08
C CYS A 71 -2.08 9.18 2.29
N VAL A 72 -1.86 10.50 2.27
CA VAL A 72 -0.57 11.19 2.39
C VAL A 72 -0.06 11.25 3.84
N PHE A 73 -0.95 11.43 4.81
CA PHE A 73 -0.57 11.53 6.23
C PHE A 73 -0.11 10.18 6.80
N ASP A 74 -0.72 9.06 6.35
CA ASP A 74 -0.56 7.78 7.04
C ASP A 74 0.05 6.62 6.20
N SER A 75 0.08 6.61 4.86
CA SER A 75 0.96 5.67 4.13
C SER A 75 0.95 5.76 2.59
N PHE A 76 -0.19 5.58 1.95
CA PHE A 76 -0.24 5.19 0.53
C PHE A 76 -0.23 6.39 -0.42
N THR A 77 0.85 6.60 -1.18
CA THR A 77 0.87 7.54 -2.31
C THR A 77 1.34 6.84 -3.60
N VAL A 78 0.99 7.38 -4.77
CA VAL A 78 1.48 6.90 -6.07
C VAL A 78 2.99 6.93 -6.10
N ALA A 79 3.60 7.95 -5.50
CA ALA A 79 5.04 8.04 -5.38
C ALA A 79 5.62 6.87 -4.57
N GLU A 80 5.01 6.50 -3.44
CA GLU A 80 5.44 5.32 -2.66
C GLU A 80 5.16 4.01 -3.42
N ARG A 81 4.04 3.90 -4.15
CA ARG A 81 3.72 2.74 -5.00
C ARG A 81 4.77 2.57 -6.10
N ASP A 82 5.11 3.64 -6.81
CA ASP A 82 6.10 3.62 -7.88
C ASP A 82 7.49 3.29 -7.33
N ARG A 83 7.85 3.82 -6.16
CA ARG A 83 9.09 3.48 -5.46
C ARG A 83 9.14 1.99 -5.09
N LEU A 84 8.05 1.44 -4.58
CA LEU A 84 7.91 0.02 -4.27
C LEU A 84 8.09 -0.84 -5.53
N ILE A 85 7.31 -0.58 -6.59
CA ILE A 85 7.35 -1.35 -7.84
C ILE A 85 8.76 -1.34 -8.43
N ASN A 86 9.38 -0.16 -8.50
CA ASN A 86 10.74 -0.01 -9.04
C ASN A 86 11.77 -0.76 -8.19
N TYR A 87 11.64 -0.74 -6.87
CA TYR A 87 12.53 -1.49 -5.98
C TYR A 87 12.35 -2.99 -6.14
N CYS A 88 11.11 -3.49 -6.20
CA CYS A 88 10.79 -4.89 -6.40
C CYS A 88 11.30 -5.42 -7.76
N LYS A 89 11.15 -4.65 -8.85
CA LYS A 89 11.68 -5.02 -10.17
C LYS A 89 13.21 -5.16 -10.16
N LYS A 90 13.92 -4.22 -9.51
CA LYS A 90 15.38 -4.34 -9.30
C LYS A 90 15.76 -5.58 -8.49
N LEU A 91 15.00 -5.91 -7.46
CA LEU A 91 15.22 -7.13 -6.68
C LEU A 91 14.92 -8.42 -7.46
N VAL A 92 14.08 -8.40 -8.48
CA VAL A 92 13.94 -9.59 -9.34
C VAL A 92 15.17 -9.74 -10.24
N GLU A 93 15.61 -8.64 -10.86
CA GLU A 93 16.79 -8.62 -11.73
C GLU A 93 18.09 -9.04 -11.02
N ASP A 94 18.28 -8.55 -9.79
CA ASP A 94 19.41 -8.92 -8.94
C ASP A 94 19.33 -10.39 -8.49
N GLY A 95 18.13 -10.92 -8.25
CA GLY A 95 17.88 -12.29 -7.75
C GLY A 95 18.11 -13.37 -8.79
N LEU A 96 17.91 -13.01 -10.06
CA LEU A 96 18.31 -13.86 -11.20
C LEU A 96 19.83 -14.02 -11.30
N LYS A 97 20.61 -13.09 -10.73
CA LYS A 97 22.08 -13.08 -10.77
C LYS A 97 22.71 -13.62 -9.49
N ASN A 98 22.09 -13.32 -8.34
CA ASN A 98 22.57 -13.67 -7.01
C ASN A 98 21.48 -14.43 -6.25
N LYS A 99 21.79 -15.58 -5.64
CA LYS A 99 20.80 -16.32 -4.86
C LYS A 99 20.49 -15.60 -3.53
N TYR A 100 19.27 -15.10 -3.37
CA TYR A 100 18.78 -14.55 -2.10
C TYR A 100 17.28 -14.76 -1.93
N SER A 101 16.83 -14.71 -0.68
CA SER A 101 15.40 -14.72 -0.34
C SER A 101 14.87 -13.31 -0.17
N ILE A 102 13.60 -13.11 -0.55
CA ILE A 102 12.87 -11.86 -0.36
C ILE A 102 11.66 -12.13 0.54
N ARG A 103 11.60 -11.45 1.68
CA ARG A 103 10.50 -11.58 2.65
C ARG A 103 9.73 -10.28 2.76
N LEU A 104 8.40 -10.38 2.70
CA LEU A 104 7.49 -9.29 3.06
C LEU A 104 7.11 -9.44 4.54
N GLY A 105 7.43 -8.42 5.34
CA GLY A 105 7.14 -8.39 6.77
C GLY A 105 6.39 -7.14 7.18
N ASN A 106 5.79 -7.20 8.37
CA ASN A 106 5.16 -6.07 9.04
C ASN A 106 6.15 -5.43 10.03
N SER A 107 6.24 -4.10 10.09
CA SER A 107 7.08 -3.40 11.05
C SER A 107 6.43 -3.24 12.44
N ALA A 108 6.20 -4.35 13.15
CA ALA A 108 5.76 -4.39 14.56
C ALA A 108 4.44 -3.65 14.93
N THR A 109 3.98 -3.89 16.17
CA THR A 109 2.59 -3.72 16.66
C THR A 109 2.16 -2.27 16.89
N GLY A 110 1.11 -1.83 16.20
CA GLY A 110 0.36 -0.63 16.52
C GLY A 110 0.16 0.30 15.32
N GLU A 111 -1.07 0.31 14.83
CA GLU A 111 -1.68 1.25 13.88
C GLU A 111 -1.28 1.21 12.39
N TRP A 112 -0.08 0.84 11.94
CA TRP A 112 0.18 0.79 10.49
C TRP A 112 1.22 -0.25 10.08
N GLN A 113 0.84 -1.12 9.14
CA GLN A 113 1.71 -2.19 8.65
C GLN A 113 2.61 -1.70 7.52
N TYR A 114 3.75 -1.07 7.85
CA TYR A 114 4.76 -0.81 6.83
C TYR A 114 5.24 -2.14 6.27
N SER A 115 5.32 -2.22 4.94
CA SER A 115 5.93 -3.35 4.27
C SER A 115 7.45 -3.21 4.38
N ILE A 116 8.08 -4.16 5.07
CA ILE A 116 9.52 -4.32 5.04
C ILE A 116 9.82 -5.40 4.01
N ILE A 117 10.67 -5.06 3.04
CA ILE A 117 11.28 -6.03 2.14
C ILE A 117 12.69 -6.31 2.63
N SER A 118 12.94 -7.55 3.02
CA SER A 118 14.24 -8.02 3.53
C SER A 118 14.96 -8.84 2.46
N LYS A 119 16.25 -8.55 2.21
CA LYS A 119 17.14 -9.29 1.30
C LYS A 119 18.23 -10.02 2.09
N GLU A 120 18.35 -11.34 1.93
CA GLU A 120 19.44 -12.15 2.53
C GLU A 120 20.22 -12.91 1.45
N PRO A 121 21.49 -12.57 1.19
CA PRO A 121 22.33 -13.36 0.30
C PRO A 121 22.58 -14.75 0.89
N HIS A 122 22.30 -15.80 0.12
CA HIS A 122 22.59 -17.17 0.52
C HIS A 122 24.00 -17.58 0.08
N THR A 123 24.85 -17.97 1.03
CA THR A 123 25.95 -18.91 0.78
C THR A 123 25.48 -20.32 1.13
N TYR A 124 25.82 -21.30 0.28
CA TYR A 124 25.42 -22.70 0.47
C TYR A 124 25.89 -23.21 1.84
N GLY A 125 24.96 -23.54 2.74
CA GLY A 125 25.26 -24.18 4.02
C GLY A 125 24.73 -23.47 5.27
N ASP A 126 24.51 -22.15 5.22
CA ASP A 126 24.06 -21.39 6.38
C ASP A 126 22.60 -20.94 6.20
N TRP A 127 21.70 -21.62 6.91
CA TRP A 127 20.36 -21.12 7.13
C TRP A 127 20.36 -20.44 8.50
N PHE A 128 19.93 -19.18 8.52
CA PHE A 128 19.69 -18.38 9.72
C PHE A 128 20.96 -17.83 10.41
N THR A 129 21.51 -16.72 9.89
CA THR A 129 22.07 -15.58 10.66
C THR A 129 22.75 -14.58 9.72
N GLY A 130 21.98 -13.68 9.11
CA GLY A 130 22.51 -12.60 8.27
C GLY A 130 21.88 -11.25 8.58
N ASN A 131 22.65 -10.18 8.43
CA ASN A 131 22.13 -8.81 8.42
C ASN A 131 21.30 -8.64 7.14
N TYR A 132 19.98 -8.74 7.26
CA TYR A 132 19.06 -8.45 6.18
C TYR A 132 19.19 -6.96 5.80
N ASP A 133 19.40 -6.67 4.52
CA ASP A 133 19.18 -5.31 4.02
C ASP A 133 17.67 -5.08 3.96
N HIS A 134 17.21 -4.09 4.72
CA HIS A 134 15.80 -3.80 4.90
C HIS A 134 15.41 -2.53 4.17
N LYS A 135 14.36 -2.62 3.36
CA LYS A 135 13.70 -1.44 2.81
C LYS A 135 12.26 -1.38 3.26
N SER A 136 11.93 -0.31 3.98
CA SER A 136 10.56 -0.02 4.41
C SER A 136 9.84 0.84 3.38
N PHE A 137 8.60 0.47 3.08
CA PHE A 137 7.66 1.25 2.30
C PHE A 137 6.47 1.60 3.16
N LYS A 138 5.98 2.84 3.03
CA LYS A 138 4.75 3.26 3.68
C LYS A 138 3.56 2.71 2.90
N ILE A 139 3.43 1.39 2.80
CA ILE A 139 2.32 0.74 2.10
C ILE A 139 1.91 -0.48 2.92
N PRO A 140 0.60 -0.64 3.25
CA PRO A 140 0.08 -1.82 3.92
C PRO A 140 0.52 -3.11 3.23
N VAL A 141 0.91 -4.11 4.00
CA VAL A 141 1.41 -5.41 3.50
C VAL A 141 0.43 -6.06 2.50
N ASN A 142 -0.88 -6.00 2.76
CA ASN A 142 -1.88 -6.56 1.84
C ASN A 142 -2.04 -5.73 0.55
N ALA A 143 -1.88 -4.41 0.61
CA ALA A 143 -1.82 -3.56 -0.58
C ALA A 143 -0.56 -3.86 -1.42
N VAL A 144 0.58 -4.11 -0.78
CA VAL A 144 1.80 -4.58 -1.47
C VAL A 144 1.55 -5.89 -2.20
N GLN A 145 0.90 -6.87 -1.57
CA GLN A 145 0.61 -8.15 -2.23
C GLN A 145 -0.29 -8.00 -3.45
N LEU A 146 -1.31 -7.14 -3.37
CA LEU A 146 -2.16 -6.82 -4.52
C LEU A 146 -1.33 -6.18 -5.65
N ILE A 147 -0.48 -5.19 -5.34
CA ILE A 147 0.40 -4.54 -6.33
C ILE A 147 1.36 -5.55 -6.97
N LEU A 148 2.01 -6.42 -6.18
CA LEU A 148 2.93 -7.43 -6.69
C LEU A 148 2.22 -8.41 -7.64
N ASN A 149 0.97 -8.79 -7.33
CA ASN A 149 0.16 -9.65 -8.18
C ASN A 149 -0.28 -8.96 -9.48
N GLU A 150 -0.78 -7.72 -9.39
CA GLU A 150 -1.18 -6.92 -10.56
C GLU A 150 0.00 -6.65 -11.52
N GLU A 151 1.19 -6.39 -10.95
CA GLU A 151 2.42 -6.13 -11.71
C GLU A 151 3.17 -7.41 -12.11
N TYR A 152 2.66 -8.60 -11.77
CA TYR A 152 3.27 -9.90 -12.04
C TYR A 152 4.73 -10.03 -11.55
N ILE A 153 5.02 -9.58 -10.33
CA ILE A 153 6.38 -9.61 -9.77
C ILE A 153 6.61 -10.91 -8.97
N PRO A 154 7.47 -11.84 -9.42
CA PRO A 154 7.69 -13.13 -8.78
C PRO A 154 8.61 -13.08 -7.54
N PHE A 155 8.67 -14.18 -6.78
CA PHE A 155 9.68 -14.50 -5.72
C PHE A 155 9.50 -13.91 -4.31
N PHE A 156 8.35 -13.32 -4.00
CA PHE A 156 8.07 -12.85 -2.64
C PHE A 156 7.49 -13.99 -1.78
N LEU A 157 8.16 -14.29 -0.66
CA LEU A 157 7.62 -15.21 0.35
C LEU A 157 6.83 -14.40 1.39
N HIS A 158 5.55 -14.76 1.58
CA HIS A 158 4.83 -14.39 2.79
C HIS A 158 5.48 -15.05 3.98
N SER A 159 5.70 -14.30 5.07
CA SER A 159 5.71 -14.96 6.36
C SER A 159 4.34 -14.96 6.98
N ILE A 160 3.94 -16.16 7.38
CA ILE A 160 2.85 -16.46 8.32
C ILE A 160 3.11 -15.70 9.63
#